data_AF-A0A352Q276-F1
#
_entry.id   AF-A0A352Q276-F1
#
_cell.length_a   1.000
_cell.length_b   1.000
_cell.length_c   1.000
_cell.angle_alpha   90.00
_cell.angle_beta   90.00
_cell.angle_gamma   90.00
#
_symmetry.space_group_name_H-M   'P 1'
#
loop_
_entity.id
_entity.type
_entity.pdbx_description
1 polymer ?
#
loop_
_entity_poly.entity_id
_entity_poly.type
_entity_poly.pdbx_seq_one_letter_code
_entity_poly.pdbx_strand_id
1 'polypeptide(L)'
;MEDSVQTFFLCGDVMTGRGIDQILPTPSDPALFEPYVTDARDYVNLAARCHGPIDWPTSFEHIWGDALSELAQSRPKLRLVNLETSITTAARPWPGKCVHYRMHPNNVQCLRAAGIDVCALSNNHTLDWGRQGLAETLATLRDANIACAGAGRTLAKAKQPAIVTLANGHRVLVFSCALASSGIPETWAAADNGSGLFLLPGLDARSLDILRDQIQAWKKPGDMVILSIHWGSNWGYELA
;
A
#
# COMPACT_ATOMS: atom_id res chain seq x y z
N MET A 1 -5.89 -11.28 33.77
CA MET A 1 -6.68 -11.87 32.65
C MET A 1 -6.81 -10.88 31.50
N GLU A 2 -5.77 -10.12 31.17
CA GLU A 2 -5.83 -9.05 30.16
C GLU A 2 -5.01 -9.37 28.90
N ASP A 3 -4.42 -10.57 28.85
CA ASP A 3 -3.50 -11.03 27.80
C ASP A 3 -4.12 -11.99 26.75
N SER A 4 -5.44 -12.23 26.77
CA SER A 4 -6.04 -13.23 25.87
C SER A 4 -6.51 -12.68 24.52
N VAL A 5 -6.71 -11.37 24.37
CA VAL A 5 -7.23 -10.77 23.13
C VAL A 5 -6.13 -10.00 22.42
N GLN A 6 -5.81 -10.43 21.20
CA GLN A 6 -4.92 -9.70 20.30
C GLN A 6 -5.77 -8.87 19.33
N THR A 7 -5.60 -7.55 19.36
CA THR A 7 -6.26 -6.63 18.43
C THR A 7 -5.28 -6.23 17.34
N PHE A 8 -5.72 -6.28 16.09
CA PHE A 8 -4.97 -5.80 14.93
C PHE A 8 -5.78 -4.74 14.20
N PHE A 9 -5.10 -3.74 13.66
CA PHE A 9 -5.69 -2.78 12.75
C PHE A 9 -5.35 -3.21 11.32
N LEU A 10 -6.38 -3.56 10.55
CA LEU A 10 -6.27 -3.96 9.16
C LEU A 10 -7.05 -2.94 8.32
N CYS A 11 -6.34 -2.10 7.59
CA CYS A 11 -6.93 -1.12 6.69
C CYS A 11 -6.78 -1.58 5.24
N GLY A 12 -7.80 -1.30 4.42
CA GLY A 12 -7.73 -1.48 2.98
C GLY A 12 -6.85 -0.42 2.33
N ASP A 13 -7.34 0.14 1.22
CA ASP A 13 -6.54 0.98 0.33
C ASP A 13 -6.30 2.35 0.96
N VAL A 14 -5.04 2.60 1.34
CA VAL A 14 -4.54 3.89 1.79
C VAL A 14 -3.91 4.58 0.60
N MET A 15 -4.69 5.45 -0.04
CA MET A 15 -4.28 6.24 -1.19
C MET A 15 -3.83 7.62 -0.72
N THR A 16 -2.52 7.86 -0.67
CA THR A 16 -1.93 9.13 -0.19
C THR A 16 -1.51 10.07 -1.32
N GLY A 17 -1.67 9.65 -2.58
CA GLY A 17 -1.35 10.47 -3.74
C GLY A 17 -2.42 11.50 -4.10
N ARG A 18 -2.22 12.17 -5.25
CA ARG A 18 -3.14 13.18 -5.78
C ARG A 18 -3.40 14.29 -4.74
N GLY A 19 -4.65 14.61 -4.45
CA GLY A 19 -5.01 15.71 -3.55
C GLY A 19 -4.42 15.60 -2.15
N ILE A 20 -4.26 14.39 -1.61
CA ILE A 20 -3.65 14.20 -0.28
C ILE A 20 -2.18 14.60 -0.29
N ASP A 21 -1.39 14.13 -1.26
CA ASP A 21 0.01 14.53 -1.40
C ASP A 21 0.13 16.06 -1.57
N GLN A 22 -0.82 16.68 -2.27
CA GLN A 22 -0.82 18.12 -2.48
C GLN A 22 -1.02 18.95 -1.21
N ILE A 23 -1.75 18.44 -0.20
CA ILE A 23 -1.93 19.17 1.06
C ILE A 23 -0.81 18.92 2.08
N LEU A 24 0.06 17.94 1.85
CA LEU A 24 1.17 17.61 2.75
C LEU A 24 2.39 18.53 2.55
N PRO A 25 3.33 18.57 3.51
CA PRO A 25 4.43 19.55 3.52
C PRO A 25 5.37 19.55 2.31
N THR A 26 5.54 18.42 1.62
CA THR A 26 6.42 18.34 0.43
C THR A 26 5.69 17.65 -0.72
N PRO A 27 4.78 18.34 -1.42
CA PRO A 27 4.01 17.72 -2.50
C PRO A 27 4.89 17.41 -3.73
N SER A 28 4.53 16.36 -4.46
CA SER A 28 5.04 16.10 -5.81
C SER A 28 4.43 17.09 -6.81
N ASP A 29 4.96 17.12 -8.04
CA ASP A 29 4.33 17.84 -9.16
C ASP A 29 2.86 17.41 -9.29
N PRO A 30 1.91 18.38 -9.30
CA PRO A 30 0.47 18.10 -9.32
C PRO A 30 -0.05 17.58 -10.65
N ALA A 31 0.75 17.57 -11.72
CA ALA A 31 0.29 17.14 -13.03
C ALA A 31 -0.29 15.71 -13.02
N LEU A 32 -1.50 15.58 -13.56
CA LEU A 32 -2.20 14.32 -13.77
C LEU A 32 -2.32 14.03 -15.26
N PHE A 33 -2.41 12.74 -15.61
CA PHE A 33 -2.40 12.24 -16.99
C PHE A 33 -3.76 11.71 -17.46
N GLU A 34 -4.85 12.20 -16.85
CA GLU A 34 -6.23 11.83 -17.16
C GLU A 34 -6.93 12.95 -17.96
N PRO A 35 -7.96 12.63 -18.77
CA PRO A 35 -8.54 13.58 -19.72
C PRO A 35 -9.36 14.72 -19.08
N TYR A 36 -9.84 14.56 -17.85
CA TYR A 36 -10.79 15.48 -17.23
C TYR A 36 -10.20 16.37 -16.13
N VAL A 37 -9.27 15.85 -15.33
CA VAL A 37 -8.60 16.58 -14.26
C VAL A 37 -7.10 16.45 -14.49
N THR A 38 -6.43 17.54 -14.82
CA THR A 38 -5.01 17.53 -15.17
C THR A 38 -4.12 18.06 -14.05
N ASP A 39 -4.72 18.53 -12.95
CA ASP A 39 -4.03 19.07 -11.79
C ASP A 39 -4.59 18.48 -10.50
N ALA A 40 -3.75 17.83 -9.71
CA ALA A 40 -4.14 17.17 -8.46
C ALA A 40 -4.72 18.14 -7.42
N ARG A 41 -4.43 19.44 -7.50
CA ARG A 41 -4.97 20.46 -6.59
C ARG A 41 -6.45 20.71 -6.85
N ASP A 42 -6.97 20.34 -8.02
CA ASP A 42 -8.41 20.42 -8.27
C ASP A 42 -9.21 19.52 -7.33
N TYR A 43 -8.68 18.36 -6.95
CA TYR A 43 -9.31 17.50 -5.94
C TYR A 43 -9.37 18.19 -4.56
N VAL A 44 -8.34 18.94 -4.18
CA VAL A 44 -8.32 19.72 -2.94
C VAL A 44 -9.34 20.86 -3.01
N ASN A 45 -9.38 21.58 -4.13
CA ASN A 45 -10.35 22.66 -4.35
C ASN A 45 -11.80 22.16 -4.32
N LEU A 46 -12.07 20.98 -4.89
CA LEU A 46 -13.38 20.35 -4.86
C LEU A 46 -13.78 19.97 -3.42
N ALA A 47 -12.87 19.36 -2.67
CA ALA A 47 -13.11 19.05 -1.26
C ALA A 47 -13.39 20.32 -0.45
N ALA A 48 -12.60 21.38 -0.68
CA ALA A 48 -12.75 22.64 0.04
C ALA A 48 -14.08 23.35 -0.24
N ARG A 49 -14.61 23.25 -1.46
CA ARG A 49 -15.93 23.79 -1.81
C ARG A 49 -17.07 23.10 -1.05
N CYS A 50 -16.95 21.79 -0.82
CA CYS A 50 -17.98 21.00 -0.16
C CYS A 50 -17.90 21.09 1.37
N HIS A 51 -16.69 21.22 1.92
CA HIS A 51 -16.45 21.03 3.36
C HIS A 51 -15.83 22.24 4.07
N GLY A 52 -15.55 23.33 3.34
CA GLY A 52 -14.86 24.51 3.87
C GLY A 52 -13.35 24.46 3.61
N PRO A 53 -12.61 25.53 3.96
CA PRO A 53 -11.18 25.64 3.67
C PRO A 53 -10.38 24.49 4.29
N ILE A 54 -9.36 24.03 3.56
CA ILE A 54 -8.38 23.03 4.00
C ILE A 54 -7.04 23.74 4.18
N ASP A 55 -6.42 23.58 5.35
CA ASP A 55 -5.10 24.17 5.62
C ASP A 55 -4.03 23.59 4.70
N TRP A 56 -3.09 24.44 4.27
CA TRP A 56 -2.00 24.03 3.39
C TRP A 56 -0.69 24.77 3.73
N PRO A 57 0.40 24.04 4.10
CA PRO A 57 0.44 22.60 4.33
C PRO A 57 -0.32 22.18 5.60
N THR A 58 -0.94 21.01 5.56
CA THR A 58 -1.53 20.37 6.75
C THR A 58 -0.52 19.47 7.48
N SER A 59 -0.88 19.01 8.68
CA SER A 59 -0.06 18.10 9.46
C SER A 59 -0.13 16.67 8.92
N PHE A 60 0.86 15.84 9.26
CA PHE A 60 0.90 14.44 8.84
C PHE A 60 -0.22 13.58 9.44
N GLU A 61 -0.75 14.01 10.58
CA GLU A 61 -1.87 13.41 11.30
C GLU A 61 -3.21 13.66 10.60
N HIS A 62 -3.33 14.75 9.85
CA HIS A 62 -4.59 15.22 9.28
C HIS A 62 -5.29 14.16 8.41
N ILE A 63 -4.52 13.38 7.64
CA ILE A 63 -5.08 12.38 6.71
C ILE A 63 -5.77 11.21 7.42
N TRP A 64 -5.48 11.02 8.71
CA TRP A 64 -6.03 9.94 9.53
C TRP A 64 -7.21 10.43 10.38
N GLY A 65 -7.21 11.71 10.76
CA GLY A 65 -8.28 12.32 11.54
C GLY A 65 -8.64 11.49 12.78
N ASP A 66 -9.93 11.22 12.95
CA ASP A 66 -10.47 10.47 14.09
C ASP A 66 -9.91 9.04 14.22
N ALA A 67 -9.37 8.45 13.15
CA ALA A 67 -8.76 7.13 13.20
C ALA A 67 -7.58 7.08 14.19
N LEU A 68 -6.87 8.20 14.41
CA LEU A 68 -5.78 8.24 15.38
C LEU A 68 -6.27 8.03 16.82
N SER A 69 -7.43 8.59 17.16
CA SER A 69 -8.06 8.39 18.46
C SER A 69 -8.48 6.93 18.66
N GLU A 70 -9.07 6.32 17.63
CA GLU A 70 -9.45 4.91 17.64
C GLU A 70 -8.23 3.97 17.76
N LEU A 71 -7.14 4.27 17.06
CA LEU A 71 -5.88 3.55 17.17
C LEU A 71 -5.26 3.67 18.57
N ALA A 72 -5.34 4.87 19.18
CA ALA A 72 -4.86 5.10 20.53
C ALA A 72 -5.69 4.34 21.58
N GLN A 73 -7.02 4.28 21.41
CA GLN A 73 -7.90 3.56 22.33
C GLN A 73 -7.76 2.04 22.20
N SER A 74 -7.81 1.52 20.97
CA SER A 74 -7.79 0.08 20.70
C SER A 74 -6.41 -0.57 20.90
N ARG A 75 -5.32 0.23 20.85
CA ARG A 75 -3.92 -0.20 21.05
C ARG A 75 -3.58 -1.47 20.26
N PRO A 76 -3.76 -1.47 18.92
CA PRO A 76 -3.52 -2.65 18.11
C PRO A 76 -2.06 -3.08 18.20
N LYS A 77 -1.83 -4.39 18.22
CA LYS A 77 -0.48 -4.99 18.29
C LYS A 77 0.25 -4.95 16.94
N LEU A 78 -0.49 -4.74 15.86
CA LEU A 78 -0.02 -4.58 14.48
C LEU A 78 -0.97 -3.66 13.73
N ARG A 79 -0.43 -2.74 12.94
CA ARG A 79 -1.15 -1.88 11.99
C ARG A 79 -0.70 -2.19 10.57
N LEU A 80 -1.59 -2.80 9.80
CA LEU A 80 -1.39 -3.17 8.40
C LEU A 80 -2.30 -2.32 7.51
N VAL A 81 -1.74 -1.80 6.42
CA VAL A 81 -2.49 -1.09 5.37
C VAL A 81 -2.17 -1.69 4.00
N ASN A 82 -3.11 -1.65 3.06
CA ASN A 82 -2.78 -1.74 1.64
C ASN A 82 -2.34 -0.36 1.17
N LEU A 83 -1.04 -0.15 0.96
CA LEU A 83 -0.53 1.15 0.51
C LEU A 83 -0.70 1.23 -1.01
N GLU A 84 -1.80 1.83 -1.43
CA GLU A 84 -2.21 1.92 -2.83
C GLU A 84 -1.71 3.22 -3.48
N THR A 85 -0.42 3.49 -3.31
CA THR A 85 0.24 4.70 -3.81
C THR A 85 1.73 4.44 -3.98
N SER A 86 2.30 4.89 -5.10
CA SER A 86 3.76 4.90 -5.27
C SER A 86 4.38 6.04 -4.46
N ILE A 87 5.40 5.74 -3.65
CA ILE A 87 6.18 6.75 -2.91
C ILE A 87 7.47 7.03 -3.69
N THR A 88 7.49 8.13 -4.45
CA THR A 88 8.58 8.35 -5.42
C THR A 88 8.64 9.78 -5.97
N THR A 89 9.84 10.23 -6.34
CA THR A 89 10.08 11.42 -7.15
C THR A 89 10.28 11.11 -8.64
N ALA A 90 10.10 9.86 -9.06
CA ALA A 90 10.20 9.48 -10.47
C ALA A 90 9.20 10.30 -11.31
N ALA A 91 9.65 10.76 -12.48
CA ALA A 91 8.91 11.69 -13.32
C ALA A 91 8.15 11.01 -14.47
N ARG A 92 8.39 9.72 -14.71
CA ARG A 92 7.77 9.00 -15.83
C ARG A 92 6.66 8.07 -15.32
N PRO A 93 5.39 8.40 -15.59
CA PRO A 93 4.29 7.49 -15.25
C PRO A 93 4.31 6.26 -16.15
N TRP A 94 3.64 5.20 -15.72
CA TRP A 94 3.43 4.02 -16.55
C TRP A 94 2.60 4.39 -17.77
N PRO A 95 3.06 4.05 -18.99
CA PRO A 95 2.41 4.48 -20.23
C PRO A 95 1.02 3.85 -20.38
N GLY A 96 0.06 4.67 -20.84
CA GLY A 96 -1.29 4.21 -21.15
C GLY A 96 -2.19 3.88 -19.96
N LYS A 97 -1.71 4.05 -18.71
CA LYS A 97 -2.55 3.94 -17.53
C LYS A 97 -3.30 5.27 -17.29
N CYS A 98 -4.59 5.21 -16.97
CA CYS A 98 -5.42 6.41 -16.83
C CYS A 98 -5.26 7.13 -15.49
N VAL A 99 -5.10 6.39 -14.39
CA VAL A 99 -5.07 6.92 -13.02
C VAL A 99 -3.75 6.56 -12.38
N HIS A 100 -3.04 7.54 -11.84
CA HIS A 100 -1.80 7.34 -11.11
C HIS A 100 -1.88 7.97 -9.72
N TYR A 101 -1.31 7.31 -8.72
CA TYR A 101 -1.09 7.83 -7.38
C TYR A 101 0.41 7.95 -7.10
N ARG A 102 0.85 9.18 -6.79
CA ARG A 102 2.20 9.51 -6.35
C ARG A 102 2.14 10.27 -5.05
N MET A 103 2.92 9.83 -4.07
CA MET A 103 3.26 10.61 -2.88
C MET A 103 4.77 10.89 -2.88
N HIS A 104 5.17 12.10 -2.52
CA HIS A 104 6.59 12.42 -2.39
C HIS A 104 7.22 11.64 -1.21
N PRO A 105 8.46 11.12 -1.33
CA PRO A 105 9.12 10.37 -0.25
C PRO A 105 9.18 11.09 1.10
N ASN A 106 9.41 12.41 1.11
CA ASN A 106 9.43 13.22 2.33
C ASN A 106 8.08 13.22 3.09
N ASN A 107 6.98 12.87 2.43
CA ASN A 107 5.66 12.79 3.04
C ASN A 107 5.38 11.44 3.73
N VAL A 108 6.31 10.47 3.70
CA VAL A 108 6.17 9.16 4.39
C VAL A 108 5.87 9.28 5.89
N GLN A 109 6.18 10.43 6.49
CA GLN A 109 5.83 10.71 7.89
C GLN A 109 4.32 10.63 8.14
N CYS A 110 3.46 10.81 7.13
CA CYS A 110 2.02 10.57 7.27
C CYS A 110 1.71 9.12 7.68
N LEU A 111 2.44 8.13 7.18
CA LEU A 111 2.28 6.73 7.59
C LEU A 111 2.82 6.51 9.01
N ARG A 112 3.92 7.19 9.37
CA ARG A 112 4.49 7.13 10.72
C ARG A 112 3.58 7.79 11.77
N ALA A 113 2.85 8.84 11.40
CA ALA A 113 1.90 9.51 12.29
C ALA A 113 0.79 8.56 12.79
N ALA A 114 0.35 7.61 11.96
CA ALA A 114 -0.57 6.54 12.36
C ALA A 114 0.12 5.30 12.95
N GLY A 115 1.44 5.29 13.07
CA GLY A 115 2.20 4.16 13.57
C GLY A 115 2.06 2.88 12.73
N ILE A 116 1.94 3.03 11.41
CA ILE A 116 1.81 1.88 10.50
C ILE A 116 3.07 0.99 10.58
N ASP A 117 2.87 -0.30 10.82
CA ASP A 117 3.94 -1.28 10.96
C ASP A 117 4.27 -1.96 9.62
N VAL A 118 3.24 -2.23 8.81
CA VAL A 118 3.35 -2.98 7.56
C VAL A 118 2.52 -2.37 6.44
N CYS A 119 3.11 -2.25 5.26
CA CYS A 119 2.42 -1.95 4.01
C CYS A 119 2.35 -3.19 3.10
N ALA A 120 1.15 -3.63 2.75
CA ALA A 120 0.94 -4.49 1.60
C ALA A 120 1.08 -3.65 0.31
N LEU A 121 1.87 -4.15 -0.64
CA LEU A 121 2.24 -3.44 -1.87
C LEU A 121 1.84 -4.21 -3.15
N SER A 122 1.29 -5.42 -3.05
CA SER A 122 0.77 -6.09 -4.24
C SER A 122 -0.60 -5.50 -4.56
N ASN A 123 -0.61 -4.38 -5.28
CA ASN A 123 -1.81 -3.69 -5.75
C ASN A 123 -1.55 -3.00 -7.11
N ASN A 124 -2.60 -2.52 -7.73
CA ASN A 124 -2.57 -1.92 -9.06
C ASN A 124 -1.97 -0.51 -9.13
N HIS A 125 -1.55 0.11 -8.02
CA HIS A 125 -0.95 1.45 -8.02
C HIS A 125 0.52 1.50 -7.58
N THR A 126 1.10 0.34 -7.26
CA THR A 126 2.50 0.24 -6.80
C THR A 126 3.55 0.46 -7.89
N LEU A 127 3.21 0.25 -9.18
CA LEU A 127 4.10 0.51 -10.32
C LEU A 127 3.62 1.66 -11.22
N ASP A 128 2.81 2.58 -10.67
CA ASP A 128 2.33 3.75 -11.40
C ASP A 128 3.46 4.59 -11.98
N TRP A 129 4.65 4.55 -11.38
CA TRP A 129 5.87 5.24 -11.84
C TRP A 129 6.98 4.26 -12.21
N GLY A 130 6.57 3.07 -12.65
CA GLY A 130 7.42 2.00 -13.11
C GLY A 130 8.36 1.44 -12.04
N ARG A 131 9.34 0.66 -12.50
CA ARG A 131 10.26 -0.08 -11.62
C ARG A 131 11.21 0.84 -10.83
N GLN A 132 11.48 2.04 -11.34
CA GLN A 132 12.21 3.07 -10.59
C GLN A 132 11.37 3.57 -9.40
N GLY A 133 10.09 3.88 -9.63
CA GLY A 133 9.19 4.28 -8.56
C GLY A 133 8.99 3.20 -7.50
N LEU A 134 8.87 1.93 -7.91
CA LEU A 134 8.87 0.79 -6.98
C LEU A 134 10.15 0.72 -6.15
N ALA A 135 11.32 0.89 -6.77
CA ALA A 135 12.60 0.83 -6.06
C ALA A 135 12.72 1.93 -4.98
N GLU A 136 12.24 3.14 -5.28
CA GLU A 136 12.20 4.26 -4.34
C GLU A 136 11.14 4.08 -3.26
N THR A 137 9.99 3.51 -3.60
CA THR A 137 8.93 3.17 -2.63
C THR A 137 9.48 2.19 -1.58
N LEU A 138 10.11 1.11 -2.03
CA LEU A 138 10.73 0.11 -1.14
C LEU A 138 11.85 0.71 -0.28
N ALA A 139 12.66 1.63 -0.84
CA ALA A 139 13.72 2.30 -0.08
C ALA A 139 13.13 3.24 0.98
N THR A 140 12.12 4.04 0.62
CA THR A 140 11.48 5.02 1.51
C THR A 140 10.80 4.33 2.70
N LEU A 141 10.08 3.23 2.46
CA LEU A 141 9.44 2.46 3.53
C LEU A 141 10.47 1.83 4.47
N ARG A 142 11.54 1.24 3.90
CA ARG A 142 12.66 0.70 4.69
C ARG A 142 13.29 1.78 5.58
N ASP A 143 13.58 2.95 5.01
CA ASP A 143 14.24 4.04 5.74
C ASP A 143 13.31 4.66 6.81
N ALA A 144 11.99 4.53 6.63
CA ALA A 144 10.97 4.87 7.62
C ALA A 144 10.74 3.77 8.69
N ASN A 145 11.43 2.63 8.60
CA ASN A 145 11.21 1.42 9.41
C ASN A 145 9.79 0.82 9.30
N ILE A 146 9.19 0.93 8.12
CA ILE A 146 7.89 0.31 7.80
C ILE A 146 8.17 -0.94 6.97
N ALA A 147 7.73 -2.10 7.46
CA ALA A 147 7.92 -3.34 6.73
C ALA A 147 6.97 -3.40 5.51
N CYS A 148 7.34 -4.18 4.49
CA CYS A 148 6.51 -4.33 3.30
C CYS A 148 6.40 -5.78 2.84
N ALA A 149 5.27 -6.11 2.21
CA ALA A 149 5.01 -7.42 1.62
C ALA A 149 4.41 -7.28 0.22
N GLY A 150 4.63 -8.29 -0.63
CA GLY A 150 3.95 -8.41 -1.93
C GLY A 150 4.59 -7.66 -3.09
N ALA A 151 5.69 -6.93 -2.87
CA ALA A 151 6.51 -6.36 -3.93
C ALA A 151 8.00 -6.49 -3.57
N GLY A 152 8.86 -6.56 -4.58
CA GLY A 152 10.29 -6.74 -4.33
C GLY A 152 11.17 -6.50 -5.54
N ARG A 153 12.48 -6.53 -5.32
CA ARG A 153 13.50 -6.40 -6.38
C ARG A 153 13.66 -7.66 -7.24
N THR A 154 13.10 -8.78 -6.76
CA THR A 154 13.06 -10.09 -7.43
C THR A 154 11.78 -10.80 -7.01
N LEU A 155 11.40 -11.87 -7.72
CA LEU A 155 10.28 -12.73 -7.35
C LEU A 155 10.44 -13.33 -5.96
N ALA A 156 11.66 -13.80 -5.64
CA ALA A 156 11.96 -14.32 -4.31
C ALA A 156 11.70 -13.28 -3.21
N LYS A 157 12.02 -12.00 -3.46
CA LYS A 157 11.76 -10.90 -2.52
C LYS A 157 10.28 -10.52 -2.45
N ALA A 158 9.59 -10.45 -3.58
CA ALA A 158 8.15 -10.13 -3.61
C ALA A 158 7.30 -11.17 -2.87
N LYS A 159 7.74 -12.44 -2.86
CA LYS A 159 7.10 -13.54 -2.13
C LYS A 159 7.39 -13.57 -0.62
N GLN A 160 8.38 -12.83 -0.12
CA GLN A 160 8.71 -12.86 1.31
C GLN A 160 7.60 -12.18 2.12
N PRO A 161 7.22 -12.74 3.28
CA PRO A 161 6.35 -12.02 4.19
C PRO A 161 7.10 -10.87 4.86
N ALA A 162 6.38 -9.82 5.22
CA ALA A 162 6.81 -8.97 6.32
C ALA A 162 6.65 -9.75 7.62
N ILE A 163 7.67 -9.75 8.47
CA ILE A 163 7.66 -10.48 9.74
C ILE A 163 7.74 -9.46 10.87
N VAL A 164 6.68 -9.38 11.68
CA VAL A 164 6.63 -8.52 12.86
C VAL A 164 6.64 -9.41 14.10
N THR A 165 7.53 -9.11 15.04
CA THR A 165 7.57 -9.79 16.34
C THR A 165 6.84 -8.94 17.35
N LEU A 166 5.75 -9.47 17.91
CA LEU A 166 4.95 -8.80 18.93
C LEU A 166 5.70 -8.78 20.27
N ALA A 167 5.26 -7.91 21.20
CA ALA A 167 5.89 -7.78 22.51
C ALA A 167 5.92 -9.07 23.36
N ASN A 168 5.00 -10.01 23.11
CA ASN A 168 4.97 -11.32 23.74
C ASN A 168 5.86 -12.37 23.04
N GLY A 169 6.65 -11.97 22.04
CA GLY A 169 7.54 -12.85 21.27
C GLY A 169 6.87 -13.61 20.12
N HIS A 170 5.54 -13.53 19.97
CA HIS A 170 4.86 -14.17 18.85
C HIS A 170 5.18 -13.44 17.53
N ARG A 171 5.34 -14.20 16.45
CA ARG A 171 5.58 -13.64 15.11
C ARG A 171 4.29 -13.59 14.31
N VAL A 172 4.05 -12.46 13.66
CA VAL A 172 3.02 -12.29 12.65
C VAL A 172 3.68 -12.19 11.29
N LEU A 173 3.30 -13.07 10.36
CA LEU A 173 3.79 -13.09 8.98
C LEU A 173 2.70 -12.50 8.11
N VAL A 174 2.98 -11.35 7.50
CA VAL A 174 2.08 -10.71 6.55
C VAL A 174 2.55 -11.01 5.14
N PHE A 175 1.73 -11.73 4.39
CA PHE A 175 1.89 -11.93 2.95
C PHE A 175 0.98 -10.97 2.21
N SER A 176 1.40 -10.53 1.03
CA SER A 176 0.56 -9.76 0.12
C SER A 176 0.72 -10.31 -1.29
N CYS A 177 -0.40 -10.47 -1.99
CA CYS A 177 -0.43 -10.88 -3.38
C CYS A 177 -1.59 -10.20 -4.10
N ALA A 178 -1.55 -10.23 -5.42
CA ALA A 178 -2.59 -9.64 -6.25
C ALA A 178 -2.97 -10.54 -7.41
N LEU A 179 -4.09 -10.22 -8.06
CA LEU A 179 -4.54 -10.86 -9.29
C LEU A 179 -4.71 -9.85 -10.42
N ALA A 180 -4.52 -10.31 -11.65
CA ALA A 180 -4.74 -9.51 -12.86
C ALA A 180 -6.17 -8.94 -12.96
N SER A 181 -7.15 -9.55 -12.27
CA SER A 181 -8.53 -9.04 -12.19
C SER A 181 -8.65 -7.63 -11.60
N SER A 182 -7.62 -7.17 -10.86
CA SER A 182 -7.51 -5.79 -10.34
C SER A 182 -6.90 -4.78 -11.32
N GLY A 183 -6.77 -5.15 -12.60
CA GLY A 183 -6.20 -4.30 -13.63
C GLY A 183 -4.67 -4.25 -13.62
N ILE A 184 -4.01 -5.21 -12.94
CA ILE A 184 -2.56 -5.36 -12.94
C ILE A 184 -2.14 -6.10 -14.22
N PRO A 185 -1.34 -5.49 -15.10
CA PRO A 185 -0.82 -6.20 -16.26
C PRO A 185 0.23 -7.25 -15.81
N GLU A 186 0.29 -8.38 -16.50
CA GLU A 186 1.26 -9.45 -16.18
C GLU A 186 2.72 -8.97 -16.20
N THR A 187 3.02 -7.94 -17.01
CA THR A 187 4.36 -7.33 -17.09
C THR A 187 4.81 -6.70 -15.77
N TRP A 188 3.91 -6.46 -14.81
CA TRP A 188 4.22 -5.97 -13.47
C TRP A 188 4.63 -7.07 -12.48
N ALA A 189 4.41 -8.34 -12.83
CA ALA A 189 4.86 -9.46 -12.01
C ALA A 189 6.38 -9.40 -11.79
N ALA A 190 6.80 -9.71 -10.57
CA ALA A 190 8.21 -9.90 -10.27
C ALA A 190 8.73 -11.17 -10.97
N ALA A 191 9.99 -11.14 -11.37
CA ALA A 191 10.71 -12.27 -11.97
C ALA A 191 12.00 -12.52 -11.18
N ASP A 192 12.69 -13.63 -11.45
CA ASP A 192 13.92 -13.99 -10.71
C ASP A 192 14.96 -12.86 -10.71
N ASN A 193 15.10 -12.17 -11.84
CA ASN A 193 15.97 -11.01 -12.02
C ASN A 193 15.20 -9.72 -12.37
N GLY A 194 13.92 -9.63 -11.98
CA GLY A 194 13.06 -8.48 -12.27
C GLY A 194 12.27 -8.04 -11.05
N SER A 195 12.34 -6.74 -10.72
CA SER A 195 11.50 -6.17 -9.66
C SER A 195 10.03 -6.20 -10.05
N GLY A 196 9.11 -6.25 -9.10
CA GLY A 196 7.68 -6.26 -9.41
C GLY A 196 6.84 -6.76 -8.25
N LEU A 197 5.61 -7.15 -8.57
CA LEU A 197 4.60 -7.61 -7.62
C LEU A 197 4.58 -9.13 -7.51
N PHE A 198 4.17 -9.63 -6.35
CA PHE A 198 3.77 -11.03 -6.22
C PHE A 198 2.36 -11.20 -6.80
N LEU A 199 2.31 -11.51 -8.09
CA LEU A 199 1.09 -11.72 -8.85
C LEU A 199 0.75 -13.22 -8.90
N LEU A 200 -0.49 -13.56 -8.54
CA LEU A 200 -1.01 -14.91 -8.67
C LEU A 200 -1.60 -15.12 -10.07
N PRO A 201 -1.51 -16.34 -10.63
CA PRO A 201 -1.98 -16.63 -11.99
C PRO A 201 -3.52 -16.56 -12.16
N GLY A 202 -4.28 -16.69 -11.08
CA GLY A 202 -5.75 -16.75 -11.11
C GLY A 202 -6.35 -17.05 -9.74
N LEU A 203 -7.67 -17.03 -9.60
CA LEU A 203 -8.34 -17.43 -8.37
C LEU A 203 -8.72 -18.91 -8.45
N ASP A 204 -7.73 -19.79 -8.36
CA ASP A 204 -7.87 -21.22 -8.57
C ASP A 204 -7.01 -22.06 -7.60
N ALA A 205 -7.10 -23.39 -7.72
CA ALA A 205 -6.34 -24.33 -6.91
C ALA A 205 -4.82 -24.17 -7.05
N ARG A 206 -4.33 -23.77 -8.23
CA ARG A 206 -2.89 -23.54 -8.46
C ARG A 206 -2.39 -22.37 -7.62
N SER A 207 -3.15 -21.29 -7.55
CA SER A 207 -2.82 -20.16 -6.68
C SER A 207 -2.86 -20.52 -5.20
N LEU A 208 -3.81 -21.38 -4.79
CA LEU A 208 -3.85 -21.90 -3.42
C LEU A 208 -2.61 -22.75 -3.11
N ASP A 209 -2.15 -23.59 -4.04
CA ASP A 209 -0.92 -24.36 -3.89
C ASP A 209 0.30 -23.44 -3.71
N ILE A 210 0.43 -22.42 -4.57
CA ILE A 210 1.52 -21.43 -4.50
C ILE A 210 1.52 -20.73 -3.13
N LEU A 211 0.36 -20.28 -2.66
CA LEU A 211 0.22 -19.60 -1.37
C LEU A 211 0.54 -20.53 -0.20
N ARG A 212 0.04 -21.76 -0.23
CA ARG A 212 0.31 -22.77 0.80
C ARG A 212 1.81 -23.03 0.91
N ASP A 213 2.47 -23.31 -0.20
CA ASP A 213 3.90 -23.63 -0.23
C ASP A 213 4.71 -22.44 0.27
N GLN A 214 4.32 -21.22 -0.12
CA GLN A 214 4.95 -19.99 0.34
C GLN A 214 4.75 -19.78 1.85
N ILE A 215 3.55 -20.00 2.39
CA ILE A 215 3.29 -19.87 3.82
C ILE A 215 4.09 -20.93 4.61
N GLN A 216 4.10 -22.18 4.15
CA GLN A 216 4.82 -23.29 4.79
C GLN A 216 6.33 -23.07 4.83
N ALA A 217 6.91 -22.43 3.81
CA ALA A 217 8.34 -22.14 3.78
C ALA A 217 8.82 -21.18 4.90
N TRP A 218 7.92 -20.37 5.48
CA TRP A 218 8.28 -19.36 6.49
C TRP A 218 7.67 -19.61 7.87
N LYS A 219 6.52 -20.28 7.91
CA LYS A 219 5.73 -20.49 9.13
C LYS A 219 6.43 -21.47 10.06
N LYS A 220 6.53 -21.08 11.33
CA LYS A 220 6.96 -21.91 12.46
C LYS A 220 5.78 -22.14 13.42
N PRO A 221 5.85 -23.14 14.32
CA PRO A 221 4.84 -23.30 15.37
C PRO A 221 4.66 -22.00 16.17
N GLY A 222 3.41 -21.60 16.39
CA GLY A 222 3.05 -20.35 17.08
C GLY A 222 2.98 -19.09 16.19
N ASP A 223 3.43 -19.16 14.93
CA ASP A 223 3.33 -18.04 14.01
C ASP A 223 1.87 -17.78 13.57
N MET A 224 1.45 -16.52 13.60
CA MET A 224 0.21 -16.06 12.96
C MET A 224 0.48 -15.65 11.52
N VAL A 225 -0.47 -15.90 10.63
CA VAL A 225 -0.36 -15.54 9.21
C VAL A 225 -1.52 -14.62 8.85
N ILE A 226 -1.20 -13.49 8.23
CA ILE A 226 -2.15 -12.56 7.60
C ILE A 226 -1.84 -12.56 6.09
N LEU A 227 -2.87 -12.71 5.27
CA LEU A 227 -2.75 -12.67 3.81
C LEU A 227 -3.61 -11.52 3.28
N SER A 228 -2.98 -10.52 2.69
CA SER A 228 -3.64 -9.43 1.96
C SER A 228 -3.72 -9.78 0.48
N ILE A 229 -4.93 -9.89 -0.07
CA ILE A 229 -5.15 -10.22 -1.49
C ILE A 229 -5.83 -9.04 -2.16
N HIS A 230 -5.19 -8.47 -3.19
CA HIS A 230 -5.76 -7.40 -4.00
C HIS A 230 -6.31 -7.98 -5.32
N TRP A 231 -7.63 -7.98 -5.48
CA TRP A 231 -8.33 -8.61 -6.60
C TRP A 231 -9.60 -7.85 -7.00
N GLY A 232 -10.21 -8.24 -8.12
CA GLY A 232 -11.53 -7.75 -8.52
C GLY A 232 -11.49 -6.37 -9.18
N SER A 233 -12.58 -5.98 -9.83
CA SER A 233 -12.64 -4.70 -10.54
C SER A 233 -12.79 -3.51 -9.59
N ASN A 234 -12.22 -2.36 -9.98
CA ASN A 234 -12.40 -1.08 -9.26
C ASN A 234 -13.86 -0.58 -9.30
N TRP A 235 -14.64 -1.04 -10.29
CA TRP A 235 -16.05 -0.68 -10.49
C TRP A 235 -16.87 -1.96 -10.64
N GLY A 236 -17.86 -2.14 -9.76
CA GLY A 236 -18.79 -3.27 -9.76
C GLY A 236 -20.00 -3.09 -10.67
N TYR A 237 -19.99 -2.10 -11.56
CA TYR A 237 -21.11 -1.85 -12.45
C TYR A 237 -20.86 -2.51 -13.80
N GLU A 238 -21.75 -3.42 -14.20
CA GLU A 238 -22.03 -3.59 -15.63
C GLU A 238 -22.63 -2.26 -16.09
N LEU A 239 -21.93 -1.53 -16.96
CA LEU A 239 -22.55 -0.42 -17.67
C LEU A 239 -23.60 -1.06 -18.60
N ALA A 240 -24.87 -0.99 -18.19
CA ALA A 240 -26.02 -1.38 -18.99
C ALA A 240 -26.22 -0.45 -20.19
#